data_AF-A0A817IZ17-F1
#
_entry.id   AF-A0A817IZ17-F1
#
_cell.length_a   1.000
_cell.length_b   1.000
_cell.length_c   1.000
_cell.angle_alpha   90.00
_cell.angle_beta   90.00
_cell.angle_gamma   90.00
#
_symmetry.space_group_name_H-M   'P 1'
#
loop_
_entity.id
_entity.type
_entity.pdbx_description
1 polymer ?
#
loop_
_entity_poly.entity_id
_entity_poly.type
_entity_poly.pdbx_seq_one_letter_code
_entity_poly.pdbx_strand_id
1 'polypeptide(L)'
;MQKFPLRMKDNDLLITEIFKDPAGESITALSVYLTPKTSVTGNWIEIAYGTSSGIIRIVVQHPETVGHGPQLFQTFCVHRSPVTKIMLSERHLISVCASNNHVRTWNVTRFRGMISTQPGSTPLASYRVISIEPARSIASYTAGNDIGKNYSWKNRMKKSIC
;
A
#
# COMPACT_ATOMS: atom_id res chain seq x y z
N MET A 1 32.37 14.84 -2.54
CA MET A 1 31.68 13.87 -3.42
C MET A 1 30.23 13.77 -2.98
N GLN A 2 29.32 14.46 -3.67
CA GLN A 2 27.88 14.41 -3.40
C GLN A 2 27.34 13.17 -4.11
N LYS A 3 27.14 12.09 -3.35
CA LYS A 3 26.61 10.83 -3.89
C LYS A 3 25.18 11.10 -4.32
N PHE A 4 24.92 11.08 -5.64
CA PHE A 4 23.58 11.23 -6.20
C PHE A 4 22.61 10.29 -5.46
N PRO A 5 21.41 10.76 -5.08
CA PRO A 5 20.41 9.90 -4.47
C PRO A 5 20.14 8.76 -5.44
N LEU A 6 20.25 7.52 -4.95
CA LEU A 6 20.21 6.29 -5.75
C LEU A 6 19.12 6.41 -6.83
N ARG A 7 19.54 6.63 -8.08
CA ARG A 7 18.64 6.59 -9.23
C ARG A 7 18.34 5.12 -9.44
N MET A 8 17.20 4.68 -8.91
CA MET A 8 16.63 3.37 -9.20
C MET A 8 16.63 3.21 -10.72
N LYS A 9 17.42 2.28 -11.26
CA LYS A 9 17.48 2.04 -12.71
C LYS A 9 16.08 1.67 -13.19
N ASP A 10 15.71 2.17 -14.37
CA ASP A 10 14.37 2.08 -14.98
C ASP A 10 13.86 0.65 -15.29
N ASN A 11 14.56 -0.38 -14.84
CA ASN A 11 14.25 -1.77 -15.09
C ASN A 11 13.72 -2.42 -13.81
N ASP A 12 12.39 -2.51 -13.75
CA ASP A 12 11.59 -3.49 -13.01
C ASP A 12 11.88 -3.69 -11.53
N LEU A 13 11.69 -2.65 -10.73
CA LEU A 13 11.57 -2.83 -9.29
C LEU A 13 10.24 -3.51 -8.95
N LEU A 14 10.26 -4.84 -8.88
CA LEU A 14 9.21 -5.64 -8.29
C LEU A 14 9.34 -5.55 -6.78
N ILE A 15 8.24 -5.33 -6.04
CA ILE A 15 8.31 -5.31 -4.58
C ILE A 15 8.91 -6.59 -4.00
N THR A 16 8.73 -7.74 -4.66
CA THR A 16 9.37 -9.01 -4.29
C THR A 16 10.90 -9.01 -4.41
N GLU A 17 11.47 -8.11 -5.21
CA GLU A 17 12.92 -7.91 -5.34
C GLU A 17 13.46 -6.92 -4.30
N ILE A 18 12.61 -6.04 -3.76
CA ILE A 18 12.98 -5.01 -2.79
C ILE A 18 12.69 -5.47 -1.34
N PHE A 19 11.65 -6.27 -1.16
CA PHE A 19 11.21 -6.78 0.14
C PHE A 19 10.51 -8.14 -0.02
N LYS A 20 11.03 -9.16 0.67
CA LYS A 20 10.37 -10.47 0.77
C LYS A 20 9.50 -10.51 2.01
N ASP A 21 8.30 -11.06 1.87
CA ASP A 21 7.44 -11.32 3.01
C ASP A 21 8.19 -12.15 4.06
N PRO A 22 8.20 -11.75 5.35
CA PRO A 22 8.96 -12.47 6.38
C PRO A 22 8.50 -13.91 6.59
N ALA A 23 7.23 -14.20 6.30
CA ALA A 23 6.65 -15.54 6.38
C ALA A 23 6.68 -16.27 5.01
N GLY A 24 7.27 -15.68 3.98
CA GLY A 24 7.34 -16.24 2.63
C GLY A 24 5.99 -16.26 1.90
N GLU A 25 5.00 -15.50 2.36
CA GLU A 25 3.68 -15.49 1.74
C GLU A 25 3.65 -14.76 0.40
N SER A 26 2.78 -15.22 -0.49
CA SER A 26 2.54 -14.56 -1.77
C SER A 26 1.82 -13.23 -1.57
N ILE A 27 2.36 -12.16 -2.15
CA ILE A 27 1.72 -10.84 -2.19
C ILE A 27 0.63 -10.86 -3.26
N THR A 28 -0.61 -10.54 -2.87
CA THR A 28 -1.80 -10.63 -3.74
C THR A 28 -2.43 -9.27 -4.05
N ALA A 29 -2.15 -8.24 -3.25
CA ALA A 29 -2.61 -6.87 -3.48
C ALA A 29 -1.60 -5.87 -2.90
N LEU A 30 -1.54 -4.66 -3.47
CA LEU A 30 -0.61 -3.62 -3.06
C LEU A 30 -1.16 -2.20 -3.20
N SER A 31 -0.68 -1.28 -2.37
CA SER A 31 -0.93 0.15 -2.47
C SER A 31 0.30 0.92 -1.99
N VAL A 32 0.67 1.97 -2.72
CA VAL A 32 1.80 2.83 -2.38
C VAL A 32 1.28 4.22 -2.06
N TYR A 33 1.69 4.77 -0.93
CA TYR A 33 1.49 6.16 -0.57
C TYR A 33 2.84 6.87 -0.57
N LEU A 34 2.93 7.95 -1.34
CA LEU A 34 4.10 8.82 -1.36
C LEU A 34 3.77 10.07 -0.56
N THR A 35 4.56 10.34 0.48
CA THR A 35 4.40 11.58 1.24
C THR A 35 4.78 12.76 0.33
N PRO A 36 3.95 13.82 0.26
CA PRO A 36 4.28 15.02 -0.51
C PRO A 36 5.63 15.60 -0.09
N LYS A 37 6.45 16.01 -1.07
CA LYS A 37 7.78 16.61 -0.80
C LYS A 37 7.63 17.84 0.08
N THR A 38 8.03 17.73 1.35
CA THR A 38 8.47 18.90 2.11
C THR A 38 9.92 19.16 1.70
N SER A 39 10.28 20.44 1.50
CA SER A 39 11.44 20.92 0.74
C SER A 39 12.84 20.49 1.23
N VAL A 40 12.95 19.60 2.23
CA VAL A 40 14.21 19.35 2.96
C VAL A 40 14.59 17.87 3.05
N THR A 41 13.66 16.91 2.94
CA THR A 41 13.93 15.51 3.33
C THR A 41 13.27 14.47 2.42
N GLY A 42 13.71 14.36 1.16
CA GLY A 42 13.46 13.21 0.26
C GLY A 42 12.00 12.74 0.07
N ASN A 43 11.81 11.65 -0.68
CA ASN A 43 10.49 11.01 -0.81
C ASN A 43 10.38 9.89 0.22
N TRP A 44 9.33 9.93 1.03
CA TRP A 44 8.98 8.83 1.93
C TRP A 44 8.08 7.88 1.16
N ILE A 45 8.43 6.59 1.19
CA ILE A 45 7.65 5.57 0.49
C ILE A 45 7.02 4.68 1.54
N GLU A 46 5.69 4.68 1.58
CA GLU A 46 4.91 3.78 2.41
C GLU A 46 4.19 2.81 1.49
N ILE A 47 4.30 1.51 1.78
CA ILE A 47 3.74 0.44 0.95
C ILE A 47 2.90 -0.44 1.85
N ALA A 48 1.60 -0.50 1.57
CA ALA A 48 0.72 -1.51 2.15
C ALA A 48 0.55 -2.65 1.16
N TYR A 49 0.70 -3.89 1.61
CA TYR A 49 0.42 -5.06 0.80
C TYR A 49 -0.37 -6.11 1.57
N GLY A 50 -1.16 -6.87 0.85
CA GLY A 50 -1.93 -8.00 1.37
C GLY A 50 -1.39 -9.32 0.83
N THR A 51 -1.56 -10.38 1.62
CA THR A 51 -1.06 -11.71 1.29
C THR A 51 -2.16 -12.71 0.96
N SER A 52 -1.75 -13.87 0.44
CA SER A 52 -2.60 -15.01 0.13
C SER A 52 -3.34 -15.58 1.35
N SER A 53 -2.84 -15.40 2.57
CA SER A 53 -3.53 -15.87 3.79
C SER A 53 -4.51 -14.84 4.36
N GLY A 54 -4.49 -13.60 3.85
CA GLY A 54 -5.32 -12.51 4.39
C GLY A 54 -4.61 -11.60 5.39
N ILE A 55 -3.28 -11.73 5.52
CA ILE A 55 -2.46 -10.81 6.32
C ILE A 55 -2.22 -9.53 5.51
N ILE A 56 -2.19 -8.40 6.19
CA ILE A 56 -1.80 -7.11 5.63
C ILE A 56 -0.53 -6.65 6.34
N ARG A 57 0.40 -6.12 5.57
CA ARG A 57 1.65 -5.56 6.10
C ARG A 57 1.89 -4.19 5.51
N ILE A 58 2.50 -3.33 6.32
CA ILE A 58 3.00 -2.03 5.89
C ILE A 58 4.51 -2.09 5.96
N VAL A 59 5.18 -1.75 4.87
CA VAL A 59 6.62 -1.50 4.84
C VAL A 59 6.88 -0.05 4.52
N VAL A 60 7.92 0.51 5.11
CA VAL A 60 8.31 1.91 4.96
C VAL A 60 9.75 2.03 4.50
N GLN A 61 10.04 3.01 3.66
CA GLN A 61 11.39 3.40 3.27
C GLN A 61 11.58 4.88 3.60
N HIS A 62 12.48 5.15 4.54
CA HIS A 62 12.83 6.50 4.95
C HIS A 62 13.96 7.07 4.08
N PRO A 63 13.93 8.36 3.73
CA PRO A 63 14.95 9.00 2.92
C PRO A 63 16.34 8.99 3.59
N GLU A 64 16.41 9.05 4.92
CA GLU A 64 17.65 8.91 5.69
C GLU A 64 18.22 7.48 5.68
N THR A 65 17.40 6.49 5.31
CA THR A 65 17.79 5.07 5.22
C THR A 65 18.05 4.62 3.79
N VAL A 66 18.22 5.54 2.83
CA VAL A 66 18.50 5.21 1.42
C VAL A 66 19.81 4.40 1.34
N GLY A 67 19.68 3.08 1.13
CA GLY A 67 20.77 2.10 1.18
C GLY A 67 20.45 0.89 2.06
N HIS A 68 19.60 1.07 3.07
CA HIS A 68 18.89 -0.01 3.75
C HIS A 68 17.57 -0.24 2.99
N GLY A 69 17.20 -1.50 2.76
CA GLY A 69 15.93 -1.82 2.09
C GLY A 69 14.70 -1.44 2.95
N PRO A 70 13.48 -1.54 2.38
CA PRO A 70 12.25 -1.25 3.09
C PRO A 70 12.13 -2.09 4.35
N GLN A 71 11.57 -1.50 5.41
CA GLN A 71 11.43 -2.15 6.70
C GLN A 71 9.97 -2.46 6.98
N LEU A 72 9.69 -3.63 7.57
CA LEU A 72 8.37 -3.97 8.07
C LEU A 72 8.03 -3.03 9.22
N PHE A 73 6.95 -2.28 9.04
CA PHE A 73 6.46 -1.33 10.00
C PHE A 73 5.30 -1.90 10.82
N GLN A 74 4.31 -2.49 10.16
CA GLN A 74 3.10 -3.00 10.83
C GLN A 74 2.61 -4.29 10.17
N THR A 75 2.00 -5.17 10.98
CA THR A 75 1.29 -6.37 10.51
C THR A 75 -0.13 -6.38 11.07
N PHE A 76 -1.10 -6.72 10.23
CA PHE A 76 -2.51 -6.90 10.59
C PHE A 76 -2.99 -8.28 10.15
N CYS A 77 -3.41 -9.11 11.12
CA CYS A 77 -3.93 -10.47 10.88
C CYS A 77 -5.46 -10.45 10.89
N VAL A 78 -6.08 -10.08 9.77
CA VAL A 78 -7.47 -9.56 9.77
C VAL A 78 -8.43 -10.34 8.89
N HIS A 79 -7.97 -10.84 7.75
CA HIS A 79 -8.76 -11.65 6.85
C HIS A 79 -8.34 -13.12 6.99
N ARG A 80 -9.27 -14.02 6.68
CA ARG A 80 -9.03 -15.48 6.64
C ARG A 80 -8.94 -16.02 5.21
N SER A 81 -8.75 -15.12 4.24
CA SER A 81 -8.72 -15.43 2.80
C SER A 81 -7.83 -14.40 2.09
N PRO A 82 -7.33 -14.68 0.88
CA PRO A 82 -6.46 -13.78 0.13
C PRO A 82 -6.99 -12.35 0.07
N VAL A 83 -6.11 -11.37 0.30
CA VAL A 83 -6.45 -9.95 0.11
C VAL A 83 -6.49 -9.66 -1.40
N THR A 84 -7.62 -9.15 -1.89
CA THR A 84 -7.84 -8.88 -3.32
C THR A 84 -7.69 -7.40 -3.65
N LYS A 85 -7.93 -6.51 -2.68
CA LYS A 85 -7.73 -5.07 -2.83
C LYS A 85 -7.16 -4.48 -1.55
N ILE A 86 -6.30 -3.50 -1.70
CA ILE A 86 -5.77 -2.71 -0.60
C ILE A 86 -5.59 -1.26 -1.06
N MET A 87 -5.87 -0.30 -0.18
CA MET A 87 -5.68 1.12 -0.41
C MET A 87 -5.08 1.76 0.83
N LEU A 88 -3.94 2.42 0.65
CA LEU A 88 -3.27 3.22 1.67
C LEU A 88 -3.37 4.70 1.28
N SER A 89 -3.81 5.52 2.22
CA SER A 89 -3.94 6.97 2.07
C SER A 89 -3.34 7.71 3.26
N GLU A 90 -3.46 9.04 3.23
CA GLU A 90 -3.07 9.92 4.33
C GLU A 90 -3.85 9.65 5.64
N ARG A 91 -5.04 9.06 5.56
CA ARG A 91 -5.89 8.88 6.76
C ARG A 91 -6.40 7.47 6.96
N HIS A 92 -6.38 6.64 5.93
CA HIS A 92 -7.00 5.33 5.97
C HIS A 92 -6.17 4.26 5.31
N LEU A 93 -6.21 3.08 5.92
CA LEU A 93 -5.88 1.80 5.30
C LEU A 93 -7.19 1.05 5.09
N ILE A 94 -7.46 0.62 3.86
CA ILE A 94 -8.64 -0.17 3.52
C ILE A 94 -8.19 -1.45 2.85
N SER A 95 -8.79 -2.57 3.24
CA SER A 95 -8.55 -3.87 2.61
C SER A 95 -9.84 -4.61 2.31
N VAL A 96 -9.78 -5.45 1.28
CA VAL A 96 -10.86 -6.34 0.87
C VAL A 96 -10.27 -7.73 0.65
N CYS A 97 -10.93 -8.76 1.17
CA CYS A 97 -10.52 -10.15 0.90
C CYS A 97 -11.49 -10.89 -0.03
N ALA A 98 -10.99 -11.98 -0.61
CA ALA A 98 -11.70 -12.78 -1.59
C ALA A 98 -12.97 -13.43 -1.03
N SER A 99 -12.94 -13.88 0.23
CA SER A 99 -14.13 -14.45 0.85
C SER A 99 -15.13 -13.34 1.16
N ASN A 100 -16.32 -13.42 0.56
CA ASN A 100 -17.48 -12.61 0.93
C ASN A 100 -17.34 -11.09 0.69
N ASN A 101 -16.30 -10.60 0.00
CA ASN A 101 -16.01 -9.16 -0.09
C ASN A 101 -15.98 -8.50 1.29
N HIS A 102 -15.33 -9.15 2.25
CA HIS A 102 -15.18 -8.59 3.60
C HIS A 102 -14.20 -7.41 3.54
N VAL A 103 -14.68 -6.24 3.96
CA VAL A 103 -13.96 -4.98 3.98
C VAL A 103 -13.56 -4.64 5.42
N ARG A 104 -12.33 -4.18 5.58
CA ARG A 104 -11.84 -3.61 6.84
C ARG A 104 -11.19 -2.26 6.59
N THR A 105 -11.41 -1.33 7.50
CA THR A 105 -10.84 0.02 7.46
C THR A 105 -10.15 0.34 8.77
N TRP A 106 -8.96 0.92 8.71
CA TRP A 106 -8.23 1.47 9.86
C TRP A 106 -7.93 2.96 9.65
N ASN A 107 -7.91 3.70 10.74
CA ASN A 107 -7.31 5.03 10.76
C ASN A 107 -5.79 4.89 10.71
N VAL A 108 -5.18 5.69 9.85
CA VAL A 108 -3.73 5.84 9.75
C VAL A 108 -3.38 7.15 10.41
N THR A 109 -2.67 7.09 11.53
CA THR A 109 -2.14 8.27 12.21
C THR A 109 -0.73 8.53 11.71
N ARG A 110 -0.41 9.80 11.49
CA ARG A 110 0.95 10.21 11.14
C ARG A 110 1.51 11.16 12.19
N PHE A 111 2.72 10.86 12.66
CA PHE A 111 3.47 11.75 13.52
C PHE A 111 4.65 12.28 12.72
N ARG A 112 4.74 13.62 12.57
CA ARG A 112 5.78 14.29 11.76
C ARG A 112 5.86 13.77 10.31
N GLY A 113 4.72 13.41 9.73
CA GLY A 113 4.63 12.87 8.36
C GLY A 113 4.93 11.38 8.22
N MET A 114 5.27 10.69 9.32
CA MET A 114 5.52 9.25 9.36
C MET A 114 4.26 8.52 9.81
N ILE A 115 3.87 7.42 9.15
CA ILE A 115 2.92 6.51 9.76
C ILE A 115 3.39 6.14 11.18
N SER A 116 2.52 6.34 12.16
CA SER A 116 2.80 6.07 13.56
C SER A 116 2.44 4.63 13.88
N THR A 117 3.08 4.04 14.89
CA THR A 117 2.85 2.68 15.40
C THR A 117 1.53 2.54 16.16
N GLN A 118 0.72 3.60 16.22
CA GLN A 118 -0.60 3.61 16.87
C GLN A 118 -1.78 3.64 15.88
N PRO A 119 -1.85 2.84 14.81
CA PRO A 119 -3.16 2.38 14.40
C PRO A 119 -3.61 1.42 15.49
N GLY A 120 -4.69 1.75 16.20
CA GLY A 120 -5.33 0.78 17.09
C GLY A 120 -5.53 -0.54 16.33
N SER A 121 -5.24 -1.67 16.99
CA SER A 121 -5.44 -3.00 16.40
C SER A 121 -6.90 -3.25 15.99
N THR A 122 -7.82 -2.48 16.58
CA THR A 122 -9.24 -2.47 16.25
C THR A 122 -9.49 -1.66 14.96
N PRO A 123 -10.06 -2.28 13.91
CA PRO A 123 -10.48 -1.55 12.72
C PRO A 123 -11.62 -0.58 13.05
N LEU A 124 -11.62 0.58 12.40
CA LEU A 124 -12.71 1.55 12.42
C LEU A 124 -14.01 0.92 11.91
N ALA A 125 -13.92 0.07 10.89
CA ALA A 125 -15.07 -0.59 10.28
C ALA A 125 -14.74 -2.02 9.83
N SER A 126 -15.76 -2.88 9.89
CA SER A 126 -15.71 -4.26 9.42
C SER A 126 -17.06 -4.68 8.90
N TYR A 127 -17.19 -4.84 7.59
CA TYR A 127 -18.47 -5.16 6.98
C TYR A 127 -18.30 -6.02 5.73
N ARG A 128 -19.39 -6.67 5.34
CA ARG A 128 -19.47 -7.48 4.13
C ARG A 128 -20.20 -6.69 3.04
N VAL A 129 -19.63 -6.58 1.85
CA VAL A 129 -20.36 -6.02 0.70
C VAL A 129 -21.18 -7.13 0.04
N ILE A 130 -22.50 -7.08 0.22
CA ILE A 130 -23.43 -8.12 -0.26
C ILE A 130 -23.80 -7.91 -1.73
N SER A 131 -23.98 -6.66 -2.15
CA SER A 131 -24.28 -6.29 -3.52
C SER A 131 -23.77 -4.88 -3.81
N ILE A 132 -23.31 -4.65 -5.03
CA ILE A 132 -22.98 -3.33 -5.55
C ILE A 132 -23.93 -3.14 -6.73
N GLU A 133 -24.87 -2.22 -6.60
CA GLU A 133 -25.69 -1.83 -7.74
C GLU A 133 -24.76 -1.27 -8.83
N PRO A 134 -24.91 -1.68 -10.11
CA PRO A 134 -24.04 -1.18 -11.17
C PRO A 134 -24.09 0.35 -11.18
N ALA A 135 -22.96 0.99 -10.89
CA ALA A 135 -22.87 2.43 -10.88
C ALA A 135 -23.25 2.97 -12.25
N ARG A 136 -24.30 3.81 -12.33
CA ARG A 136 -24.51 4.67 -13.50
C ARG A 136 -23.22 5.46 -13.71
N SER A 137 -22.75 5.55 -14.95
CA SER A 137 -21.47 6.16 -15.31
C SER A 137 -21.47 7.66 -14.96
N ILE A 138 -21.10 7.99 -13.73
CA ILE A 138 -20.86 9.37 -13.29
C ILE A 138 -19.40 9.66 -13.58
N ALA A 139 -19.12 10.74 -14.31
CA ALA A 139 -17.78 11.10 -14.80
C ALA A 139 -16.71 11.27 -13.70
N SER A 140 -17.10 11.35 -12.42
CA SER A 140 -16.19 11.39 -11.27
C SER A 140 -15.69 10.03 -10.79
N TYR A 141 -16.24 8.90 -11.29
CA TYR A 141 -15.87 7.55 -10.87
C TYR A 141 -14.45 7.14 -11.34
N THR A 142 -14.00 7.66 -12.48
CA THR A 142 -12.69 7.38 -13.10
C THR A 142 -11.52 7.87 -12.25
N ALA A 143 -11.66 8.99 -11.54
CA ALA A 143 -10.56 9.57 -10.76
C ALA A 143 -10.13 8.71 -9.53
N GLY A 144 -11.02 7.87 -9.00
CA GLY A 144 -10.77 7.04 -7.82
C GLY A 144 -10.82 5.52 -8.04
N ASN A 145 -11.54 5.07 -9.07
CA ASN A 145 -11.80 3.65 -9.34
C ASN A 145 -11.22 3.12 -10.66
N ASP A 146 -10.40 3.89 -11.40
CA ASP A 146 -9.58 3.37 -12.51
C ASP A 146 -8.45 2.47 -12.00
N ILE A 147 -8.84 1.34 -11.41
CA ILE A 147 -8.03 0.12 -11.35
C ILE A 147 -8.23 -0.50 -12.72
N GLY A 148 -7.47 0.02 -13.70
CA GLY A 148 -7.49 -0.48 -15.07
C GLY A 148 -7.39 -2.00 -15.07
N LYS A 149 -8.38 -2.64 -15.68
CA LYS A 149 -8.36 -4.08 -15.95
C LYS A 149 -6.99 -4.41 -16.56
N ASN A 150 -6.23 -5.28 -15.91
CA ASN A 150 -5.02 -5.90 -16.43
C ASN A 150 -3.81 -5.00 -16.73
N TYR A 151 -3.48 -4.04 -15.86
CA TYR A 151 -2.14 -3.45 -15.89
C TYR A 151 -1.29 -4.00 -14.75
N SER A 152 -0.32 -4.84 -15.14
CA SER A 152 0.79 -5.30 -14.33
C SER A 152 1.31 -4.20 -13.40
N TRP A 153 1.39 -4.50 -12.10
CA TRP A 153 1.90 -3.65 -11.02
C TRP A 153 3.20 -2.89 -11.37
N LYS A 154 3.96 -3.41 -12.34
CA LYS A 154 5.18 -2.82 -12.92
C LYS A 154 5.02 -1.36 -13.38
N ASN A 155 3.87 -0.98 -13.96
CA ASN A 155 3.73 0.36 -14.55
C ASN A 155 3.44 1.48 -13.54
N ARG A 156 2.99 1.16 -12.33
CA ARG A 156 2.59 2.18 -11.34
C ARG A 156 3.75 2.67 -10.49
N MET A 157 4.76 1.82 -10.23
CA MET A 157 6.02 2.28 -9.61
C MET A 157 6.78 3.26 -10.52
N LYS A 158 6.79 3.05 -11.84
CA LYS A 158 7.46 3.95 -12.80
C LYS A 158 6.94 5.39 -12.74
N LYS A 159 5.62 5.59 -12.64
CA LYS A 159 5.03 6.95 -12.61
C LYS A 159 5.21 7.69 -11.28
N SER A 160 5.49 6.98 -10.21
CA SER A 160 5.62 7.56 -8.86
C SER A 160 7.06 7.92 -8.50
N ILE A 161 8.04 7.42 -9.26
CA ILE A 161 9.48 7.60 -9.01
C ILE A 161 10.12 8.60 -10.00
N CYS A 162 9.41 8.98 -11.08
CA CYS A 162 9.83 10.03 -12.01
C CYS A 162 9.34 11.42 -11.59
#